data_AF-A0A4R1GEI4-F1
#
_entry.id   AF-A0A4R1GEI4-F1
#
_cell.length_a   1.000
_cell.length_b   1.000
_cell.length_c   1.000
_cell.angle_alpha   90.00
_cell.angle_beta   90.00
_cell.angle_gamma   90.00
#
_symmetry.space_group_name_H-M   'P 1'
#
loop_
_entity.id
_entity.type
_entity.pdbx_description
1 polymer ?
#
loop_
_entity_poly.entity_id
_entity_poly.type
_entity_poly.pdbx_seq_one_letter_code
_entity_poly.pdbx_strand_id
1 'polypeptide(L)'
;MLNFEELEFKKGNYCIFILPEVEKQIRDLRDANSRVKILRWLDILSERIPNNPEQWKKLKGESCQNVFELKPKPYRLGCLVVDRFILVVHMWRVQKDRSRRKSKEVEKACLKAEEVRDEFERFVRRVQVLRRVHL
;
A
#
# COMPACT_ATOMS: atom_id res chain seq x y z
N MET A 1 -2.34 5.86 -19.06
CA MET A 1 -3.36 6.37 -18.14
C MET A 1 -3.71 5.23 -17.20
N LEU A 2 -3.32 5.28 -15.94
CA LEU A 2 -3.76 4.28 -14.96
C LEU A 2 -5.27 4.48 -14.71
N ASN A 3 -6.07 3.50 -15.07
CA ASN A 3 -7.46 3.42 -14.61
C ASN A 3 -7.44 2.89 -13.18
N PHE A 4 -7.72 3.76 -12.22
CA PHE A 4 -7.98 3.36 -10.84
C PHE A 4 -9.44 2.91 -10.78
N GLU A 5 -9.69 1.60 -10.90
CA GLU A 5 -10.98 1.04 -10.48
C GLU A 5 -10.98 1.04 -8.95
N GLU A 6 -11.70 2.00 -8.36
CA GLU A 6 -11.67 2.33 -6.94
C GLU A 6 -12.21 1.20 -6.06
N LEU A 7 -11.32 0.46 -5.40
CA LEU A 7 -11.61 -0.10 -4.07
C LEU A 7 -11.22 0.96 -3.02
N GLU A 8 -11.98 2.06 -2.99
CA GLU A 8 -11.70 3.17 -2.07
C GLU A 8 -12.20 2.84 -0.66
N PHE A 9 -11.27 2.57 0.26
CA PHE A 9 -11.58 2.48 1.69
C PHE A 9 -11.71 3.91 2.25
N LYS A 10 -12.89 4.54 2.10
CA LYS A 10 -13.20 5.90 2.59
C LYS A 10 -13.50 6.01 4.09
N LYS A 11 -13.37 4.94 4.87
CA LYS A 11 -14.03 4.89 6.18
C LYS A 11 -13.28 5.64 7.31
N GLY A 12 -12.07 6.14 7.07
CA GLY A 12 -11.25 6.72 8.14
C GLY A 12 -10.40 7.92 7.75
N ASN A 13 -9.39 8.19 8.58
CA ASN A 13 -8.47 9.32 8.45
C ASN A 13 -7.55 9.22 7.21
N TYR A 14 -7.39 8.03 6.65
CA TYR A 14 -6.52 7.74 5.51
C TYR A 14 -7.30 7.17 4.33
N CYS A 15 -7.01 7.66 3.13
CA CYS A 15 -7.57 7.14 1.88
C CYS A 15 -6.62 6.09 1.31
N ILE A 16 -7.09 4.85 1.18
CA ILE A 16 -6.30 3.73 0.66
C ILE A 16 -6.63 3.47 -0.81
N PHE A 17 -5.61 3.40 -1.64
CA PHE A 17 -5.64 3.03 -3.05
C PHE A 17 -4.80 1.76 -3.24
N ILE A 18 -5.12 0.97 -4.25
CA ILE A 18 -4.40 -0.27 -4.57
C ILE A 18 -4.10 -0.25 -6.05
N LEU A 19 -2.85 -0.54 -6.45
CA LEU A 19 -2.54 -0.71 -7.86
C LEU A 19 -3.32 -1.90 -8.45
N PRO A 20 -3.86 -1.81 -9.68
CA PRO A 20 -4.71 -2.86 -10.26
C PRO A 20 -4.05 -4.25 -10.27
N GLU A 21 -2.74 -4.32 -10.49
CA GLU A 21 -2.00 -5.57 -10.44
C GLU A 21 -1.95 -6.18 -9.03
N VAL A 22 -1.91 -5.36 -7.98
CA VAL A 22 -1.92 -5.83 -6.59
C VAL A 22 -3.33 -6.24 -6.19
N GLU A 23 -4.34 -5.47 -6.60
CA GLU A 23 -5.74 -5.80 -6.38
C GLU A 23 -6.08 -7.15 -7.00
N LYS A 24 -5.68 -7.37 -8.26
CA LYS A 24 -5.81 -8.66 -8.93
C LYS A 24 -5.15 -9.78 -8.15
N GLN A 25 -3.92 -9.58 -7.65
CA GLN A 25 -3.24 -10.59 -6.83
C GLN A 25 -4.00 -10.90 -5.53
N ILE A 26 -4.58 -9.89 -4.86
CA ILE A 26 -5.38 -10.07 -3.63
C ILE A 26 -6.67 -10.84 -3.95
N ARG A 27 -7.35 -10.50 -5.04
CA ARG A 27 -8.58 -11.15 -5.51
C ARG A 27 -8.34 -12.63 -5.83
N ASP A 28 -7.23 -12.91 -6.53
CA ASP A 28 -6.86 -14.24 -7.02
C ASP A 28 -6.21 -15.13 -5.94
N LEU A 29 -6.11 -14.66 -4.68
CA LEU A 29 -5.63 -15.47 -3.56
C LEU A 29 -6.55 -16.69 -3.35
N ARG A 30 -5.97 -17.88 -3.49
CA ARG A 30 -6.66 -19.15 -3.19
C ARG A 30 -7.04 -19.27 -1.71
N ASP A 31 -6.24 -18.69 -0.82
CA ASP A 31 -6.50 -18.71 0.62
C ASP A 31 -7.41 -17.54 1.03
N ALA A 32 -8.69 -17.84 1.19
CA ALA A 32 -9.71 -16.88 1.61
C ALA A 32 -9.38 -16.22 2.97
N ASN A 33 -8.77 -16.96 3.91
CA ASN A 33 -8.43 -16.41 5.22
C ASN A 33 -7.33 -15.35 5.10
N SER A 34 -6.34 -15.58 4.26
CA SER A 34 -5.31 -14.57 3.96
C SER A 34 -5.89 -13.33 3.30
N ARG A 35 -6.83 -13.50 2.35
CA ARG A 35 -7.52 -12.39 1.70
C ARG A 35 -8.30 -11.54 2.71
N VAL A 36 -9.13 -12.16 3.54
CA VAL A 36 -9.89 -11.47 4.61
C VAL A 36 -8.95 -10.71 5.54
N LYS A 37 -7.82 -11.32 5.90
CA LYS A 37 -6.84 -10.68 6.78
C LYS A 37 -6.21 -9.45 6.15
N ILE A 38 -5.87 -9.49 4.86
CA ILE A 38 -5.35 -8.32 4.14
C ILE A 38 -6.37 -7.20 4.16
N LEU A 39 -7.61 -7.48 3.77
CA LEU A 39 -8.69 -6.47 3.73
C LEU A 39 -8.94 -5.86 5.11
N ARG A 40 -8.97 -6.68 6.17
CA ARG A 40 -9.10 -6.20 7.55
C ARG A 40 -7.96 -5.26 7.96
N TRP A 41 -6.73 -5.57 7.54
CA TRP A 41 -5.58 -4.70 7.82
C TRP A 41 -5.63 -3.38 7.05
N LEU A 42 -6.14 -3.39 5.82
CA LEU A 42 -6.36 -2.17 5.02
C LEU A 42 -7.47 -1.31 5.63
N ASP A 43 -8.54 -1.93 6.12
CA ASP A 43 -9.63 -1.25 6.84
C ASP A 43 -9.10 -0.56 8.10
N ILE A 44 -8.35 -1.29 8.94
CA ILE A 44 -7.67 -0.71 10.12
C ILE A 44 -6.73 0.42 9.73
N LEU A 45 -5.97 0.26 8.63
CA LEU A 45 -5.02 1.27 8.16
C LEU A 45 -5.75 2.55 7.69
N SER A 46 -6.94 2.41 7.11
CA SER A 46 -7.77 3.55 6.72
C SER A 46 -8.20 4.38 7.93
N GLU A 47 -8.41 3.75 9.09
CA GLU A 47 -8.78 4.43 10.34
C GLU A 47 -7.56 5.03 11.06
N ARG A 48 -6.45 4.29 11.14
CA ARG A 48 -5.25 4.69 11.88
C ARG A 48 -3.97 4.01 11.38
N ILE A 49 -2.85 4.72 11.47
CA ILE A 49 -1.53 4.12 11.28
C ILE A 49 -1.14 3.33 12.55
N PRO A 50 -0.76 2.05 12.45
CA PRO A 50 -0.25 1.30 13.59
C PRO A 50 1.05 1.91 14.11
N ASN A 51 1.14 2.15 15.42
CA ASN A 51 2.36 2.67 16.06
C ASN A 51 3.46 1.61 16.24
N ASN A 52 3.18 0.33 15.96
CA ASN A 52 4.13 -0.76 16.16
C ASN A 52 4.86 -1.13 14.85
N PRO A 53 6.22 -1.13 14.83
CA PRO A 53 7.01 -1.55 13.67
C PRO A 53 6.79 -3.00 13.22
N GLU A 54 6.21 -3.87 14.06
CA GLU A 54 5.81 -5.22 13.68
C GLU A 54 4.60 -5.26 12.74
N GLN A 55 3.85 -4.16 12.67
CA GLN A 55 2.63 -4.04 11.88
C GLN A 55 2.82 -3.06 10.71
N TRP A 56 3.53 -1.95 10.95
CA TRP A 56 3.78 -0.89 9.98
C TRP A 56 5.23 -0.39 10.08
N LYS A 57 6.04 -0.55 9.04
CA LYS A 57 7.47 -0.23 9.10
C LYS A 57 7.92 0.57 7.89
N LYS A 58 8.60 1.71 8.11
CA LYS A 58 9.26 2.45 7.02
C LYS A 58 10.37 1.59 6.38
N LEU A 59 10.34 1.47 5.06
CA LEU A 59 11.40 0.82 4.28
C LEU A 59 12.59 1.77 4.14
N LYS A 60 13.80 1.20 4.00
CA LYS A 60 15.05 1.96 3.85
C LYS A 60 15.68 1.63 2.50
N GLY A 61 16.23 2.64 1.84
CA GLY A 61 16.83 2.58 0.51
C GLY A 61 16.63 3.91 -0.22
N GLU A 62 17.46 4.20 -1.23
CA GLU A 62 17.40 5.46 -2.00
C GLU A 62 16.04 5.65 -2.67
N SER A 63 15.53 4.62 -3.36
CA SER A 63 14.19 4.61 -3.97
C SER A 63 13.01 4.45 -2.99
N CYS A 64 13.27 4.30 -1.68
CA CYS A 64 12.24 3.99 -0.68
C CYS A 64 11.65 5.22 0.03
N GLN A 65 11.75 6.41 -0.57
CA GLN A 65 11.22 7.63 0.04
C GLN A 65 9.70 7.48 0.31
N ASN A 66 9.27 7.68 1.55
CA ASN A 66 7.87 7.51 1.99
C ASN A 66 7.23 6.15 1.66
N VAL A 67 8.04 5.10 1.55
CA VAL A 67 7.55 3.72 1.37
C VAL A 67 7.54 2.98 2.71
N PHE A 68 6.44 2.28 2.98
CA PHE A 68 6.21 1.52 4.20
C PHE A 68 5.79 0.08 3.90
N GLU A 69 6.05 -0.82 4.85
CA GLU A 69 5.64 -2.21 4.84
C GLU A 69 4.50 -2.41 5.84
N LEU A 70 3.31 -2.77 5.34
CA LEU A 70 2.22 -3.31 6.15
C LEU A 70 2.37 -4.83 6.25
N LYS A 71 2.13 -5.40 7.44
CA LYS A 71 2.58 -6.76 7.79
C LYS A 71 1.49 -7.81 8.07
N PRO A 72 0.45 -8.01 7.23
CA PRO A 72 -0.59 -9.00 7.45
C PRO A 72 -0.08 -10.44 7.20
N LYS A 73 0.42 -11.15 8.23
CA LYS A 73 0.97 -12.52 8.05
C LYS A 73 -0.06 -13.50 7.41
N PRO A 74 0.29 -14.26 6.36
CA PRO A 74 1.66 -14.51 5.86
C PRO A 74 2.14 -13.57 4.75
N TYR A 75 1.36 -12.54 4.39
CA TYR A 75 1.69 -11.57 3.35
C TYR A 75 2.27 -10.27 3.91
N ARG A 76 2.79 -9.45 3.00
CA ARG A 76 3.32 -8.12 3.23
C ARG A 76 2.89 -7.24 2.06
N LEU A 77 2.66 -5.97 2.36
CA LEU A 77 2.25 -4.98 1.38
C LEU A 77 3.23 -3.80 1.43
N GLY A 78 3.71 -3.40 0.26
CA GLY A 78 4.47 -2.17 0.07
C GLY A 78 3.49 -1.03 -0.16
N CYS A 79 3.65 0.06 0.58
CA CYS A 79 2.73 1.18 0.60
C CYS A 79 3.49 2.49 0.40
N LEU A 80 3.18 3.24 -0.66
CA LEU A 80 3.62 4.62 -0.86
C LEU A 80 2.66 5.54 -0.11
N VAL A 81 3.20 6.47 0.70
CA VAL A 81 2.41 7.42 1.49
C VAL A 81 2.64 8.84 1.00
N VAL A 82 1.55 9.54 0.69
CA VAL A 82 1.52 10.97 0.36
C VAL A 82 0.43 11.62 1.22
N ASP A 83 0.84 12.36 2.25
CA ASP A 83 -0.05 12.89 3.30
C ASP A 83 -0.94 11.79 3.94
N ARG A 84 -2.26 11.90 3.76
CA ARG A 84 -3.29 10.97 4.24
C ARG A 84 -3.66 9.92 3.18
N PHE A 85 -2.97 9.91 2.04
CA PHE A 85 -3.26 9.02 0.91
C PHE A 85 -2.20 7.92 0.87
N ILE A 86 -2.64 6.67 0.81
CA ILE A 86 -1.77 5.50 0.84
C ILE A 86 -2.05 4.67 -0.40
N LEU A 87 -1.03 4.44 -1.22
CA LEU A 87 -1.10 3.57 -2.39
C LEU A 87 -0.39 2.25 -2.10
N VAL A 88 -1.10 1.13 -2.19
CA VAL A 88 -0.53 -0.20 -2.13
C VAL A 88 0.09 -0.54 -3.49
N VAL A 89 1.42 -0.62 -3.53
CA VAL A 89 2.21 -0.74 -4.76
C VAL A 89 2.72 -2.15 -5.04
N HIS A 90 2.86 -2.99 -4.02
CA HIS A 90 3.38 -4.34 -4.17
C HIS A 90 2.88 -5.28 -3.08
N MET A 91 2.78 -6.57 -3.37
CA MET A 91 2.46 -7.62 -2.41
C MET A 91 3.44 -8.79 -2.51
N TRP A 92 3.86 -9.33 -1.37
CA TRP A 92 4.66 -10.55 -1.34
C TRP A 92 4.33 -11.45 -0.14
N ARG A 93 4.58 -12.75 -0.28
CA ARG A 93 4.42 -13.73 0.79
C ARG A 93 5.73 -13.92 1.54
N VAL A 94 5.68 -13.91 2.87
CA VAL A 94 6.83 -14.24 3.73
C VAL A 94 7.15 -15.73 3.58
N GLN A 95 8.37 -16.03 3.17
CA GLN A 95 8.94 -17.39 3.18
C GLN A 95 9.95 -17.47 4.34
N LYS A 96 9.88 -18.53 5.15
CA LYS A 96 10.90 -18.79 6.18
C LYS A 96 12.26 -18.99 5.48
N ASP A 97 13.33 -18.47 6.09
CA ASP A 97 14.74 -18.68 5.71
C ASP A 97 15.25 -18.08 4.40
N ARG A 98 14.60 -17.03 3.87
CA ARG A 98 15.03 -16.38 2.60
C ARG A 98 15.22 -14.86 2.71
N SER A 99 16.22 -14.44 3.48
CA SER A 99 16.61 -13.02 3.64
C SER A 99 16.87 -12.32 2.30
N ARG A 100 17.63 -12.93 1.38
CA ARG A 100 17.90 -12.37 0.05
C ARG A 100 16.62 -12.13 -0.76
N ARG A 101 15.62 -13.00 -0.66
CA ARG A 101 14.33 -12.79 -1.34
C ARG A 101 13.56 -11.62 -0.72
N LYS A 102 13.59 -11.48 0.60
CA LYS A 102 12.99 -10.32 1.27
C LYS A 102 13.57 -9.00 0.76
N SER A 103 14.90 -8.90 0.61
CA SER A 103 15.52 -7.69 0.07
C SER A 103 15.04 -7.38 -1.34
N LYS A 104 14.95 -8.40 -2.22
CA LYS A 104 14.42 -8.22 -3.58
C LYS A 104 12.96 -7.77 -3.61
N GLU A 105 12.11 -8.28 -2.74
CA GLU A 105 10.70 -7.84 -2.68
C GLU A 105 10.56 -6.42 -2.14
N VAL A 106 11.42 -6.02 -1.20
CA VAL A 106 11.50 -4.62 -0.72
C VAL A 106 11.96 -3.69 -1.82
N GLU A 107 12.99 -4.07 -2.58
CA GLU A 107 13.52 -3.32 -3.71
C GLU A 107 12.44 -3.13 -4.79
N LYS A 108 11.72 -4.19 -5.17
CA LYS A 108 10.57 -4.09 -6.09
C LYS A 108 9.51 -3.12 -5.61
N ALA A 109 9.16 -3.15 -4.33
CA ALA A 109 8.18 -2.23 -3.77
C ALA A 109 8.64 -0.77 -3.87
N CYS A 110 9.93 -0.51 -3.62
CA CYS A 110 10.48 0.85 -3.70
C CYS A 110 10.61 1.34 -5.15
N LEU A 111 11.10 0.50 -6.07
CA LEU A 111 11.15 0.84 -7.49
C LEU A 111 9.75 1.11 -8.06
N LYS A 112 8.76 0.28 -7.70
CA LYS A 112 7.38 0.51 -8.14
C LYS A 112 6.80 1.80 -7.57
N ALA A 113 7.10 2.10 -6.30
CA ALA A 113 6.69 3.36 -5.67
C ALA A 113 7.34 4.57 -6.33
N GLU A 114 8.60 4.48 -6.75
CA GLU A 114 9.31 5.51 -7.49
C GLU A 114 8.67 5.75 -8.87
N GLU A 115 8.41 4.66 -9.62
CA GLU A 115 7.77 4.70 -10.94
C GLU A 115 6.41 5.43 -10.94
N VAL A 116 5.57 5.16 -9.92
CA VAL A 116 4.20 5.70 -9.88
C VAL A 116 4.07 6.98 -9.06
N ARG A 117 5.15 7.47 -8.44
CA ARG A 117 5.10 8.57 -7.47
C ARG A 117 4.49 9.84 -8.04
N ASP A 118 5.06 10.34 -9.13
CA ASP A 118 4.66 11.63 -9.70
C ASP A 118 3.20 11.62 -10.14
N GLU A 119 2.73 10.50 -10.72
CA GLU A 119 1.33 10.32 -11.10
C GLU A 119 0.42 10.32 -9.87
N PHE A 120 0.81 9.60 -8.81
CA PHE A 120 0.03 9.52 -7.59
C PHE A 120 -0.01 10.88 -6.85
N GLU A 121 1.11 11.60 -6.75
CA GLU A 121 1.13 12.94 -6.15
C GLU A 121 0.26 13.94 -6.92
N ARG A 122 0.29 13.92 -8.26
CA ARG A 122 -0.61 14.75 -9.09
C ARG A 122 -2.07 14.38 -8.88
N PHE A 123 -2.38 13.10 -8.72
CA PHE A 123 -3.72 12.64 -8.37
C PHE A 123 -4.15 13.17 -7.00
N VAL A 124 -3.32 13.00 -5.96
CA VAL A 124 -3.61 13.49 -4.60
C VAL A 124 -3.85 14.99 -4.58
N ARG A 125 -3.02 15.79 -5.27
CA ARG A 125 -3.21 17.25 -5.36
C ARG A 125 -4.57 17.59 -5.97
N ARG A 126 -4.98 16.92 -7.06
CA ARG A 126 -6.30 17.14 -7.69
C ARG A 126 -7.44 16.81 -6.73
N VAL A 127 -7.38 15.68 -6.03
CA VAL A 127 -8.41 15.27 -5.05
C VAL A 127 -8.50 16.25 -3.88
N GLN A 128 -7.36 16.73 -3.37
CA GLN A 128 -7.34 17.70 -2.28
C GLN A 128 -7.94 19.05 -2.68
N VAL A 129 -7.68 19.53 -3.91
CA VAL A 129 -8.28 20.76 -4.43
C VAL A 129 -9.81 20.63 -4.50
N LEU A 130 -10.32 19.53 -5.05
CA LEU A 130 -11.76 19.29 -5.16
C LEU A 130 -12.47 19.28 -3.78
N ARG A 131 -11.82 18.69 -2.77
CA ARG A 131 -12.36 18.66 -1.39
C ARG A 131 -12.33 20.03 -0.68
N ARG A 132 -11.47 20.97 -1.09
CA ARG A 132 -11.42 22.33 -0.53
C ARG A 132 -12.46 23.27 -1.13
N VAL A 133 -12.96 22.98 -2.33
CA VAL A 133 -13.98 23.82 -3.01
C VAL A 133 -15.41 23.52 -2.52
N HIS A 134 -15.60 22.44 -1.74
CA HIS A 134 -16.89 22.00 -1.20
C HIS A 134 -17.03 22.23 0.32
N LEU A 135 -16.20 23.09 0.90
CA LEU A 135 -16.29 23.59 2.28
C LEU A 135 -16.38 25.11 2.24
#